data_AF-A0A821AJH9-F1
#
_entry.id   AF-A0A821AJH9-F1
#
_cell.length_a   1.000
_cell.length_b   1.000
_cell.length_c   1.000
_cell.angle_alpha   90.00
_cell.angle_beta   90.00
_cell.angle_gamma   90.00
#
_symmetry.space_group_name_H-M   'P 1'
#
loop_
_entity.id
_entity.type
_entity.pdbx_description
1 polymer ?
#
loop_
_entity_poly.entity_id
_entity_poly.type
_entity_poly.pdbx_seq_one_letter_code
_entity_poly.pdbx_strand_id
1 'polypeptide(L)'
;MELIEPMCIVGASMGASVVGMFAVKYPNYVKLLCLLAPIGNEESETDLIRQLRTGVYNTLLPETPEEFHHMIYVLTTTRPSFPRVFVNGFLHLSLQLIKEHKKVIASLFENEYPQLEQHYEKLRQLNCPVLILWGRQDQV
;
A
#
# COMPACT_ATOMS: atom_id res chain seq x y z
N MET A 1 4.05 -11.47 33.43
CA MET A 1 3.48 -10.97 32.17
C MET A 1 4.39 -9.84 31.72
N GLU A 2 5.26 -10.07 30.74
CA GLU A 2 6.15 -9.01 30.24
C GLU A 2 5.31 -7.89 29.62
N LEU A 3 5.51 -6.67 30.07
CA LEU A 3 4.91 -5.48 29.46
C LEU A 3 5.60 -5.27 28.11
N ILE A 4 4.87 -5.46 27.01
CA ILE A 4 5.36 -5.16 25.67
C ILE A 4 5.49 -3.63 25.57
N GLU A 5 6.70 -3.14 25.30
CA GLU A 5 6.92 -1.71 25.11
C GLU A 5 6.22 -1.19 23.83
N PRO A 6 5.64 0.03 23.86
CA PRO A 6 5.05 0.63 22.67
C PRO A 6 6.08 0.83 21.55
N MET A 7 5.70 0.49 20.31
CA MET A 7 6.61 0.45 19.15
C MET A 7 6.36 1.59 18.17
N CYS A 8 7.39 1.96 17.42
CA CYS A 8 7.23 2.77 16.21
C CYS A 8 6.78 1.86 15.06
N ILE A 9 5.68 2.20 14.40
CA ILE A 9 5.11 1.39 13.32
C ILE A 9 5.07 2.23 12.05
N VAL A 10 5.52 1.63 10.95
CA VAL A 10 5.58 2.25 9.63
C VAL A 10 4.81 1.37 8.65
N GLY A 11 3.96 1.99 7.84
CA GLY A 11 3.24 1.32 6.75
C GLY A 11 3.32 2.15 5.47
N ALA A 12 3.44 1.47 4.34
CA ALA A 12 3.50 2.09 3.01
C ALA A 12 2.32 1.63 2.14
N SER A 13 1.71 2.55 1.38
CA SER A 13 0.57 2.25 0.50
C SER A 13 -0.54 1.50 1.26
N MET A 14 -1.00 0.35 0.78
CA MET A 14 -1.95 -0.51 1.49
C MET A 14 -1.52 -0.83 2.93
N GLY A 15 -0.22 -1.00 3.17
CA GLY A 15 0.32 -1.25 4.50
C GLY A 15 0.07 -0.08 5.46
N ALA A 16 -0.02 1.16 4.96
CA ALA A 16 -0.36 2.33 5.77
C ALA A 16 -1.78 2.21 6.35
N SER A 17 -2.75 1.70 5.56
CA SER A 17 -4.10 1.41 6.04
C SER A 17 -4.10 0.34 7.12
N VAL A 18 -3.33 -0.74 6.94
CA VAL A 18 -3.20 -1.83 7.92
C VAL A 18 -2.64 -1.31 9.26
N VAL A 19 -1.53 -0.57 9.23
CA VAL A 19 -0.92 -0.06 10.47
C VAL A 19 -1.75 1.06 11.11
N GLY A 20 -2.48 1.84 10.32
CA GLY A 20 -3.43 2.83 10.81
C GLY A 20 -4.57 2.19 11.59
N MET A 21 -5.20 1.15 11.03
CA MET A 21 -6.24 0.38 11.72
C MET A 21 -5.69 -0.31 12.98
N PHE A 22 -4.48 -0.85 12.91
CA PHE A 22 -3.81 -1.42 14.07
C PHE A 22 -3.64 -0.38 15.17
N ALA A 23 -3.16 0.81 14.84
CA ALA A 23 -2.94 1.88 15.82
C ALA A 23 -4.25 2.34 16.48
N VAL A 24 -5.33 2.48 15.72
CA VAL A 24 -6.67 2.81 16.26
C VAL A 24 -7.16 1.73 17.22
N LYS A 25 -6.97 0.46 16.86
CA LYS A 25 -7.45 -0.67 17.66
C LYS A 25 -6.60 -0.91 18.92
N TYR A 26 -5.30 -0.64 18.84
CA TYR A 26 -4.31 -0.95 19.87
C TYR A 26 -3.43 0.27 20.19
N PRO A 27 -4.00 1.43 20.59
CA PRO A 27 -3.26 2.68 20.69
C PRO A 27 -2.15 2.64 21.74
N ASN A 28 -2.32 1.85 22.80
CA ASN A 28 -1.32 1.69 23.87
C ASN A 28 -0.04 0.96 23.42
N TYR A 29 -0.05 0.31 22.25
CA TYR A 29 1.09 -0.41 21.69
C TYR A 29 1.88 0.42 20.67
N VAL A 30 1.44 1.65 20.38
CA VAL A 30 2.01 2.49 19.33
C VAL A 30 2.62 3.74 19.93
N LYS A 31 3.94 3.88 19.78
CA LYS A 31 4.71 5.04 20.20
C LYS A 31 4.72 6.15 19.14
N LEU A 32 4.74 5.76 17.87
CA LEU A 32 4.76 6.62 16.69
C LEU A 32 4.13 5.85 15.53
N LEU A 33 3.21 6.49 14.81
CA LEU A 33 2.66 5.97 13.56
C LEU A 33 3.23 6.74 12.38
N CYS A 34 3.83 6.05 11.42
CA CYS A 34 4.29 6.65 10.16
C CYS A 34 3.56 6.02 8.97
N LEU A 35 2.89 6.87 8.19
CA LEU A 35 2.14 6.50 6.99
C LEU A 35 2.88 7.04 5.76
N LEU A 36 3.43 6.14 4.95
CA LEU A 36 4.14 6.46 3.72
C LEU A 36 3.19 6.26 2.53
N ALA A 37 2.87 7.34 1.81
CA ALA A 37 1.92 7.33 0.70
C ALA A 37 0.68 6.47 0.99
N PRO A 38 -0.08 6.74 2.08
CA PRO A 38 -1.28 5.98 2.38
C PRO A 38 -2.27 6.03 1.22
N ILE A 39 -3.12 5.01 1.09
CA ILE A 39 -4.12 5.02 0.01
C ILE A 39 -5.08 6.20 0.21
N GLY A 40 -5.35 6.97 -0.86
CA GLY A 40 -6.28 8.11 -0.83
C GLY A 40 -7.76 7.69 -0.86
N ASN A 41 -8.67 8.67 -0.78
CA ASN A 41 -10.11 8.45 -1.00
C ASN A 41 -10.45 8.54 -2.51
N GLU A 42 -11.69 8.15 -2.88
CA GLU A 42 -12.14 8.17 -4.28
C GLU A 42 -11.99 9.54 -4.97
N GLU A 43 -12.12 10.64 -4.23
CA GLU A 43 -11.99 12.00 -4.76
C GLU A 43 -10.56 12.37 -5.17
N SER A 44 -9.57 11.69 -4.59
CA SER A 44 -8.14 11.87 -4.88
C SER A 44 -7.53 10.67 -5.63
N GLU A 45 -8.38 9.78 -6.15
CA GLU A 45 -7.97 8.56 -6.86
C GLU A 45 -7.21 8.91 -8.16
N THR A 46 -5.99 8.38 -8.27
CA THR A 46 -5.22 8.45 -9.51
C THR A 46 -5.85 7.58 -10.61
N ASP A 47 -5.56 7.86 -11.87
CA ASP A 47 -6.03 7.01 -12.98
C ASP A 47 -5.60 5.54 -12.81
N LEU A 48 -4.43 5.33 -12.19
CA LEU A 48 -3.90 4.02 -11.88
C LEU A 48 -4.77 3.26 -10.88
N ILE A 49 -5.11 3.88 -9.75
CA ILE A 49 -5.98 3.27 -8.73
C ILE A 49 -7.36 3.00 -9.31
N ARG A 50 -7.88 3.88 -10.17
CA ARG A 50 -9.13 3.65 -10.88
C ARG A 50 -9.07 2.43 -11.80
N GLN A 51 -7.96 2.24 -12.53
CA GLN A 51 -7.75 1.07 -13.39
C GLN A 51 -7.64 -0.22 -12.57
N LEU A 52 -6.96 -0.16 -11.43
CA LEU A 52 -6.84 -1.27 -10.47
C LEU A 52 -8.22 -1.66 -9.92
N ARG A 53 -9.01 -0.69 -9.49
CA ARG A 53 -10.35 -0.90 -8.93
C ARG A 53 -11.34 -1.47 -9.94
N THR A 54 -11.27 -1.01 -11.19
CA THR A 54 -12.16 -1.49 -12.27
C THR A 54 -11.70 -2.80 -12.90
N GLY A 55 -10.53 -3.31 -12.51
CA GLY A 55 -9.96 -4.57 -13.01
C GLY A 55 -9.54 -4.53 -14.48
N VAL A 56 -9.49 -3.34 -15.09
CA VAL A 56 -9.16 -3.15 -16.51
C VAL A 56 -7.67 -3.41 -16.77
N TYR A 57 -6.81 -2.97 -15.85
CA TYR A 57 -5.37 -3.18 -15.93
C TYR A 57 -4.76 -3.10 -14.53
N ASN A 58 -3.89 -4.05 -14.19
CA ASN A 58 -3.23 -4.08 -12.89
C ASN A 58 -1.72 -3.93 -13.03
N THR A 59 -1.28 -2.69 -13.14
CA THR A 59 0.14 -2.31 -13.18
C THR A 59 0.92 -2.81 -11.96
N LEU A 60 0.25 -3.05 -10.82
CA LEU A 60 0.90 -3.56 -9.60
C LEU A 60 1.13 -5.08 -9.61
N LEU A 61 0.57 -5.79 -10.59
CA LEU A 61 0.68 -7.24 -10.76
C LEU A 61 1.19 -7.58 -12.18
N PRO A 62 2.46 -7.29 -12.47
CA PRO A 62 3.03 -7.57 -13.78
C PRO A 62 3.13 -9.09 -14.01
N GLU A 63 2.75 -9.52 -15.21
CA GLU A 63 2.80 -10.92 -15.65
C GLU A 63 3.94 -11.14 -16.68
N THR A 64 4.49 -10.06 -17.23
CA THR A 64 5.61 -10.06 -18.19
C THR A 64 6.78 -9.16 -17.75
N PRO A 65 8.01 -9.36 -18.28
CA PRO A 65 9.13 -8.46 -18.03
C PRO A 65 8.86 -7.01 -18.44
N GLU A 66 8.16 -6.81 -19.56
CA GLU A 66 7.77 -5.50 -20.07
C GLU A 66 6.83 -4.80 -19.09
N GLU A 67 5.82 -5.51 -18.58
CA GLU A 67 4.93 -5.01 -17.54
C GLU A 67 5.66 -4.75 -16.22
N PHE A 68 6.65 -5.57 -15.86
CA PHE A 68 7.47 -5.31 -14.68
C PHE A 68 8.24 -3.99 -14.83
N HIS A 69 8.85 -3.74 -15.99
CA HIS A 69 9.53 -2.49 -16.25
C HIS A 69 8.56 -1.30 -16.27
N HIS A 70 7.35 -1.50 -16.79
CA HIS A 70 6.29 -0.49 -16.72
C HIS A 70 5.86 -0.21 -15.27
N MET A 71 5.69 -1.25 -14.45
CA MET A 71 5.41 -1.12 -13.02
C MET A 71 6.48 -0.29 -12.32
N ILE A 72 7.76 -0.63 -12.50
CA ILE A 72 8.88 0.12 -11.91
C ILE A 72 8.88 1.58 -12.38
N TYR A 73 8.58 1.82 -13.66
CA TYR A 73 8.51 3.17 -14.23
C TYR A 73 7.42 4.02 -13.55
N VAL A 74 6.27 3.42 -13.25
CA VAL A 74 5.17 4.10 -12.56
C VAL A 74 5.48 4.31 -11.08
N LEU A 75 6.07 3.31 -10.41
CA LEU A 75 6.34 3.33 -8.97
C LEU A 75 7.58 4.16 -8.57
N THR A 76 8.44 4.56 -9.51
CA THR A 76 9.71 5.22 -9.17
C THR A 76 10.05 6.40 -10.09
N THR A 77 10.51 7.49 -9.49
CA THR A 77 11.03 8.64 -10.25
C THR A 77 12.37 8.34 -10.92
N THR A 78 13.27 7.62 -10.24
CA THR A 78 14.66 7.42 -10.70
C THR A 78 14.83 6.26 -11.68
N ARG A 79 13.77 5.46 -11.91
CA ARG A 79 13.71 4.37 -12.91
C ARG A 79 14.93 3.44 -12.85
N PRO A 80 15.13 2.74 -11.72
CA PRO A 80 16.26 1.83 -11.58
C PRO A 80 16.19 0.72 -12.64
N SER A 81 17.36 0.34 -13.16
CA SER A 81 17.49 -0.83 -14.01
C SER A 81 17.67 -2.08 -13.16
N PHE A 82 17.06 -3.19 -13.59
CA PHE A 82 17.15 -4.47 -12.91
C PHE A 82 17.80 -5.51 -13.81
N PRO A 83 18.77 -6.31 -13.30
CA PRO A 83 19.30 -7.44 -14.05
C PRO A 83 18.17 -8.42 -14.43
N ARG A 84 18.24 -9.00 -15.63
CA ARG A 84 17.21 -9.92 -16.14
C ARG A 84 16.92 -11.10 -15.19
N VAL A 85 17.95 -11.58 -14.50
CA VAL A 85 17.80 -12.66 -13.50
C VAL A 85 16.88 -12.25 -12.35
N PHE A 86 16.98 -11.01 -11.89
CA PHE A 86 16.10 -10.48 -10.83
C PHE A 86 14.66 -10.37 -11.32
N VAL A 87 14.45 -9.80 -12.51
CA VAL A 87 13.11 -9.65 -13.11
C VAL A 87 12.43 -11.01 -13.27
N ASN A 88 13.15 -11.99 -13.82
CA ASN A 88 12.63 -13.35 -14.00
C ASN A 88 12.30 -14.03 -12.66
N GLY A 89 13.15 -13.86 -11.64
CA GLY A 89 12.91 -14.39 -10.30
C GLY A 89 11.68 -13.78 -9.63
N PHE A 90 11.52 -12.46 -9.73
CA PHE A 90 10.33 -11.77 -9.24
C PHE A 90 9.06 -12.29 -9.91
N LEU A 91 9.04 -12.36 -11.25
CA LEU A 91 7.89 -12.83 -12.01
C LEU A 91 7.56 -14.29 -11.68
N HIS A 92 8.58 -15.16 -11.56
CA HIS A 92 8.39 -16.56 -11.20
C HIS A 92 7.64 -16.72 -9.87
N LEU A 93 7.99 -15.93 -8.85
CA LEU A 93 7.34 -15.96 -7.54
C LEU A 93 5.95 -15.28 -7.58
N SER A 94 5.85 -14.11 -8.22
CA SER A 94 4.60 -13.34 -8.29
C SER A 94 3.50 -14.12 -9.02
N LEU A 95 3.84 -14.77 -10.15
CA LEU A 95 2.88 -15.53 -10.96
C LEU A 95 2.32 -16.76 -10.23
N GLN A 96 3.06 -17.35 -9.29
CA GLN A 96 2.56 -18.45 -8.47
C GLN A 96 1.42 -18.00 -7.53
N LEU A 97 1.42 -16.73 -7.14
CA LEU A 97 0.47 -16.15 -6.18
C LEU A 97 -0.53 -15.17 -6.83
N ILE A 98 -0.47 -15.00 -8.15
CA ILE A 98 -1.23 -13.96 -8.88
C ILE A 98 -2.74 -14.01 -8.61
N LYS A 99 -3.31 -15.22 -8.48
CA LYS A 99 -4.73 -15.40 -8.17
C LYS A 99 -5.08 -14.90 -6.77
N GLU A 100 -4.23 -15.17 -5.79
CA GLU A 100 -4.44 -14.72 -4.42
C GLU A 100 -4.21 -13.21 -4.29
N HIS A 101 -3.20 -12.66 -4.98
CA HIS A 101 -2.99 -11.21 -5.04
C HIS A 101 -4.20 -10.48 -5.65
N LYS A 102 -4.77 -11.02 -6.74
CA LYS A 102 -5.99 -10.45 -7.36
C LYS A 102 -7.17 -10.45 -6.38
N LYS A 103 -7.35 -11.52 -5.57
CA LYS A 103 -8.39 -11.56 -4.52
C LYS A 103 -8.13 -10.54 -3.41
N VAL A 104 -6.89 -10.38 -2.97
CA VAL A 104 -6.54 -9.40 -1.92
C VAL A 104 -6.83 -7.98 -2.41
N ILE A 105 -6.45 -7.66 -3.64
CA ILE A 105 -6.72 -6.35 -4.25
C ILE A 105 -8.23 -6.12 -4.42
N ALA A 106 -8.97 -7.12 -4.91
CA ALA A 106 -10.43 -7.02 -5.01
C ALA A 106 -11.07 -6.78 -3.63
N SER A 107 -10.68 -7.56 -2.62
CA SER A 107 -11.18 -7.41 -1.25
C SER A 107 -10.87 -6.03 -0.65
N LEU A 108 -9.68 -5.48 -0.92
CA LEU A 108 -9.31 -4.12 -0.50
C LEU A 108 -10.28 -3.09 -1.07
N PHE A 109 -10.56 -3.14 -2.37
CA PHE A 109 -11.44 -2.18 -3.02
C PHE A 109 -12.93 -2.38 -2.70
N GLU A 110 -13.36 -3.62 -2.49
CA GLU A 110 -14.75 -3.93 -2.15
C GLU A 110 -15.10 -3.60 -0.69
N ASN A 111 -14.18 -3.85 0.25
CA ASN A 111 -14.50 -3.82 1.68
C ASN A 111 -13.86 -2.65 2.43
N GLU A 112 -12.58 -2.37 2.19
CA GLU A 112 -11.79 -1.43 2.99
C GLU A 112 -11.78 -0.02 2.39
N TYR A 113 -11.61 0.09 1.07
CA TYR A 113 -11.51 1.35 0.35
C TYR A 113 -12.73 2.27 0.56
N PRO A 114 -14.00 1.79 0.53
CA PRO A 114 -15.16 2.64 0.78
C PRO A 114 -15.24 3.19 2.21
N GLN A 115 -14.54 2.56 3.17
CA GLN A 115 -14.54 2.93 4.58
C GLN A 115 -13.27 3.68 4.98
N LEU A 116 -12.34 3.89 4.05
CA LEU A 116 -10.99 4.35 4.34
C LEU A 116 -10.96 5.75 4.97
N GLU A 117 -11.81 6.66 4.50
CA GLU A 117 -11.94 7.99 5.08
C GLU A 117 -12.39 7.93 6.54
N GLN A 118 -13.40 7.11 6.84
CA GLN A 118 -13.87 6.90 8.22
C GLN A 118 -12.79 6.26 9.10
N HIS A 119 -11.96 5.38 8.53
CA HIS A 119 -10.81 4.81 9.23
C HIS A 119 -9.75 5.87 9.55
N TYR A 120 -9.45 6.77 8.62
CA TYR A 120 -8.49 7.85 8.86
C TYR A 120 -9.00 8.91 9.84
N GLU A 121 -10.29 9.21 9.86
CA GLU A 121 -10.87 10.10 10.87
C GLU A 121 -10.64 9.60 12.31
N LYS A 122 -10.63 8.27 12.51
CA LYS A 122 -10.33 7.66 13.82
C LYS A 122 -8.88 7.88 14.25
N LEU A 123 -7.95 8.17 13.34
CA LEU A 123 -6.56 8.48 13.70
C LEU A 123 -6.47 9.74 14.57
N ARG A 124 -7.45 10.65 14.51
CA ARG A 124 -7.52 11.83 15.39
C ARG A 124 -7.65 11.49 16.87
N GLN A 125 -8.02 10.25 17.19
CA GLN A 125 -8.18 9.76 18.56
C GLN A 125 -6.86 9.22 19.15
N LEU A 126 -5.82 9.10 18.33
CA LEU A 126 -4.52 8.59 18.77
C LEU A 126 -3.79 9.64 19.62
N ASN A 127 -3.26 9.20 20.76
CA ASN A 127 -2.40 10.03 21.62
C ASN A 127 -0.93 10.03 21.16
N CYS A 128 -0.55 9.10 20.28
CA CYS A 128 0.79 9.03 19.72
C CYS A 128 0.94 9.99 18.52
N PRO A 129 2.16 10.49 18.25
CA PRO A 129 2.40 11.28 17.05
C PRO A 129 2.11 10.47 15.78
N VAL A 130 1.50 11.13 14.79
CA VAL A 130 1.24 10.56 13.45
C VAL A 130 2.01 11.38 12.42
N LEU A 131 2.90 10.71 11.68
CA LEU A 131 3.66 11.30 10.58
C LEU A 131 3.13 10.76 9.25
N ILE A 132 2.71 11.66 8.36
CA ILE A 132 2.31 11.31 6.99
C ILE A 132 3.39 11.83 6.05
N LEU A 133 3.93 10.96 5.20
CA LEU A 133 4.92 11.30 4.18
C LEU A 133 4.38 10.94 2.80
N TRP A 134 4.57 11.83 1.84
CA TRP A 134 4.13 11.62 0.46
C TRP A 134 5.21 11.99 -0.54
N GLY A 135 5.36 11.18 -1.59
CA GLY A 135 6.21 11.51 -2.73
C GLY A 135 5.55 12.60 -3.58
N ARG A 136 6.22 13.72 -3.82
CA ARG A 136 5.65 14.82 -4.63
C ARG A 136 5.22 14.38 -6.05
N GLN A 137 5.84 13.32 -6.58
CA GLN A 137 5.59 12.79 -7.91
C GLN A 137 4.91 11.42 -7.87
N ASP A 138 4.29 11.08 -6.75
CA ASP A 138 3.53 9.84 -6.64
C ASP A 138 2.40 9.82 -7.67
N GLN A 139 2.26 8.69 -8.38
CA GLN A 139 1.24 8.47 -9.41
C GLN A 139 0.30 7.34 -9.01
N VAL A 140 0.48 6.78 -7.81
CA VAL A 140 -0.35 5.72 -7.24
C VAL A 140 -1.32 6.34 -6.25
#